data_AF-A0A840GS23-F1
#
_entry.id   AF-A0A840GS23-F1
#
_cell.length_a   1.000
_cell.length_b   1.000
_cell.length_c   1.000
_cell.angle_alpha   90.00
_cell.angle_beta   90.00
_cell.angle_gamma   90.00
#
_symmetry.space_group_name_H-M   'P 1'
#
loop_
_entity.id
_entity.type
_entity.pdbx_description
1 polymer ?
#
loop_
_entity_poly.entity_id
_entity_poly.type
_entity_poly.pdbx_seq_one_letter_code
_entity_poly.pdbx_strand_id
1 'polypeptide(L)'
;MPSYRAGFFEVPHAAVYVLMTVTVLASGFCFIQAGGPAAPAELLYRYGGMYATAIARHEYWRLVAYGFLHVNFVHLTMNMLCLVLWGAHLERRVGPAYFLVIYLCAMVFGAVIGNGIHSTPYLTVGASGATSGILGALLCLWILGKLDLRFDFFAINIGLNIAFALGNSRIDWGVHLGGFAAGLIACAVLDLIEKANVWVLRCKFPEAVKVNLTLLGCVVALWAWSGQAQAIAAGGSGWVPALVAVVAYCAVVKTIDLALSVKKGLAIVVAILAGVNAAAVMLSGWALASSCSPRWPTGSVPLDNLLATFCPSPVVISGLAAIGAAALTLWLCSKEISRGIEDVGFVGTSLRAERSRRHGL
;
A
#
# COMPACT_ATOMS: atom_id res chain seq x y z
N MET A 1 18.65 -25.15 -7.00
CA MET A 1 18.26 -23.79 -7.45
C MET A 1 19.51 -23.11 -7.97
N PRO A 2 19.52 -22.48 -9.16
CA PRO A 2 20.71 -21.77 -9.63
C PRO A 2 20.97 -20.57 -8.72
N SER A 3 22.20 -20.43 -8.26
CA SER A 3 22.66 -19.29 -7.48
C SER A 3 22.64 -18.04 -8.36
N TYR A 4 21.66 -17.17 -8.11
CA TYR A 4 21.54 -15.89 -8.80
C TYR A 4 22.67 -14.95 -8.35
N ARG A 5 23.65 -14.72 -9.21
CA ARG A 5 24.59 -13.60 -9.05
C ARG A 5 23.89 -12.34 -9.54
N ALA A 6 23.46 -11.48 -8.61
CA ALA A 6 22.96 -10.16 -8.96
C ALA A 6 24.07 -9.36 -9.66
N GLY A 7 23.78 -8.83 -10.85
CA GLY A 7 24.67 -7.86 -11.49
C GLY A 7 24.65 -6.54 -10.69
N PHE A 8 25.68 -5.72 -10.86
CA PHE A 8 25.75 -4.40 -10.20
C PHE A 8 24.57 -3.48 -10.58
N PHE A 9 24.04 -3.66 -11.79
CA PHE A 9 22.89 -2.92 -12.30
C PHE A 9 21.74 -3.87 -12.57
N GLU A 10 20.56 -3.45 -12.16
CA GLU A 10 19.33 -4.20 -12.30
C GLU A 10 18.30 -3.33 -12.99
N VAL A 11 17.66 -3.86 -14.02
CA VAL A 11 16.71 -3.07 -14.81
C VAL A 11 15.49 -2.74 -13.95
N PRO A 12 15.08 -1.45 -13.85
CA PRO A 12 13.86 -1.07 -13.16
C PRO A 12 12.64 -1.82 -13.66
N HIS A 13 11.70 -2.09 -12.75
CA HIS A 13 10.42 -2.73 -13.07
C HIS A 13 9.31 -1.68 -12.97
N ALA A 14 8.06 -2.11 -13.11
CA ALA A 14 6.92 -1.22 -13.32
C ALA A 14 6.72 -0.19 -12.20
N ALA A 15 6.86 -0.57 -10.93
CA ALA A 15 6.61 0.34 -9.82
C ALA A 15 7.69 1.43 -9.71
N VAL A 16 8.98 1.07 -9.90
CA VAL A 16 10.06 2.06 -9.96
C VAL A 16 9.85 3.04 -11.10
N TYR A 17 9.47 2.57 -12.30
CA TYR A 17 9.19 3.47 -13.42
C TYR A 17 8.02 4.41 -13.13
N VAL A 18 6.92 3.90 -12.58
CA VAL A 18 5.75 4.72 -12.22
C VAL A 18 6.14 5.81 -11.22
N LEU A 19 6.82 5.44 -10.13
CA LEU A 19 7.26 6.41 -9.12
C LEU A 19 8.22 7.45 -9.70
N MET A 20 9.18 7.02 -10.51
CA MET A 20 10.11 7.92 -11.20
C MET A 20 9.37 8.91 -12.10
N THR A 21 8.46 8.41 -12.94
CA THR A 21 7.65 9.25 -13.83
C THR A 21 6.81 10.26 -13.06
N VAL A 22 6.06 9.83 -12.04
CA VAL A 22 5.23 10.73 -11.21
C VAL A 22 6.10 11.79 -10.53
N THR A 23 7.25 11.41 -10.00
CA THR A 23 8.17 12.33 -9.32
C THR A 23 8.76 13.36 -10.28
N VAL A 24 9.19 12.92 -11.46
CA VAL A 24 9.75 13.81 -12.50
C VAL A 24 8.68 14.79 -13.00
N LEU A 25 7.45 14.33 -13.22
CA LEU A 25 6.35 15.19 -13.64
C LEU A 25 5.97 16.22 -12.56
N ALA A 26 5.84 15.80 -11.30
CA ALA A 26 5.48 16.68 -10.20
C ALA A 26 6.55 17.75 -9.91
N SER A 27 7.82 17.34 -9.85
CA SER A 27 8.94 18.28 -9.66
C SER A 27 9.15 19.16 -10.89
N GLY A 28 9.03 18.61 -12.10
CA GLY A 28 9.13 19.35 -13.36
C GLY A 28 8.07 20.45 -13.48
N PHE A 29 6.83 20.17 -13.06
CA PHE A 29 5.76 21.17 -13.00
C PHE A 29 6.12 22.35 -12.07
N CYS A 30 6.77 22.08 -10.93
CA CYS A 30 7.25 23.14 -10.04
C CYS A 30 8.40 23.96 -10.66
N PHE A 31 9.33 23.31 -11.36
CA PHE A 31 10.43 23.99 -12.06
C PHE A 31 9.94 24.88 -13.19
N ILE A 32 8.97 24.41 -13.98
CA ILE A 32 8.34 25.21 -15.05
C ILE A 32 7.67 26.46 -14.46
N GLN A 33 6.90 26.31 -13.38
CA GLN A 33 6.28 27.46 -12.71
C GLN A 33 7.28 28.44 -12.10
N ALA A 34 8.42 27.93 -11.64
CA ALA A 34 9.50 28.76 -11.11
C ALA A 34 10.32 29.46 -12.23
N GLY A 35 10.11 29.11 -13.50
CA GLY A 35 10.87 29.65 -14.63
C GLY A 35 12.33 29.19 -14.68
N GLY A 36 12.69 28.08 -14.01
CA GLY A 36 14.08 27.62 -13.92
C GLY A 36 14.27 26.23 -13.30
N PRO A 37 15.52 25.75 -13.18
CA PRO A 37 15.84 24.38 -12.73
C PRO A 37 15.73 24.19 -11.20
N ALA A 38 15.10 25.13 -10.50
CA ALA A 38 14.91 25.12 -9.06
C ALA A 38 13.58 25.76 -8.70
N ALA A 39 12.91 25.21 -7.68
CA ALA A 39 11.65 25.71 -7.18
C ALA A 39 11.86 26.46 -5.85
N PRO A 40 11.31 27.68 -5.67
CA PRO A 40 11.41 28.39 -4.41
C PRO A 40 10.58 27.69 -3.32
N ALA A 41 10.98 27.88 -2.06
CA ALA A 41 10.35 27.23 -0.90
C ALA A 41 8.84 27.47 -0.83
N GLU A 42 8.37 28.67 -1.17
CA GLU A 42 6.94 29.03 -1.20
C GLU A 42 6.14 28.15 -2.17
N LEU A 43 6.70 27.88 -3.36
CA LEU A 43 6.06 27.04 -4.36
C LEU A 43 5.96 25.59 -3.87
N LEU A 44 7.04 25.08 -3.28
CA LEU A 44 7.11 23.73 -2.72
C LEU A 44 6.14 23.58 -1.53
N TYR A 45 6.10 24.58 -0.65
CA TYR A 45 5.14 24.64 0.45
C TYR A 45 3.69 24.61 -0.07
N ARG A 46 3.37 25.39 -1.11
CA ARG A 46 2.03 25.40 -1.70
C ARG A 46 1.63 24.04 -2.29
N TYR A 47 2.54 23.33 -2.94
CA TYR A 47 2.23 22.10 -3.69
C TYR A 47 2.40 20.79 -2.92
N GLY A 48 2.85 20.83 -1.67
CA GLY A 48 2.82 19.63 -0.80
C GLY A 48 4.05 19.36 0.03
N GLY A 49 5.00 20.30 0.12
CA GLY A 49 6.10 20.21 1.06
C GLY A 49 5.59 20.02 2.49
N MET A 50 6.25 19.14 3.23
CA MET A 50 5.87 18.80 4.58
C MET A 50 6.47 19.82 5.55
N TYR A 51 5.65 20.33 6.48
CA TYR A 51 6.04 21.38 7.42
C TYR A 51 5.48 21.10 8.82
N ALA A 52 6.05 21.76 9.83
CA ALA A 52 5.89 21.41 11.25
C ALA A 52 4.44 21.20 11.73
N THR A 53 3.52 22.06 11.29
CA THR A 53 2.12 22.04 11.75
C THR A 53 1.17 21.33 10.79
N ALA A 54 1.67 20.74 9.69
CA ALA A 54 0.84 20.02 8.72
C ALA A 54 -0.01 18.92 9.37
N ILE A 55 0.58 18.10 10.24
CA ILE A 55 -0.12 17.00 10.95
C ILE A 55 -1.21 17.57 11.87
N ALA A 56 -0.88 18.61 12.64
CA ALA A 56 -1.81 19.26 13.57
C ALA A 56 -2.98 19.96 12.84
N ARG A 57 -2.76 20.37 11.59
CA ARG A 57 -3.77 20.97 10.72
C ARG A 57 -4.50 19.96 9.82
N HIS A 58 -4.29 18.66 10.05
CA HIS A 58 -4.91 17.57 9.29
C HIS A 58 -4.55 17.55 7.80
N GLU A 59 -3.41 18.13 7.40
CA GLU A 59 -2.91 18.15 6.03
C GLU A 59 -2.11 16.86 5.71
N TYR A 60 -2.69 15.69 6.04
CA TYR A 60 -2.01 14.39 5.97
C TYR A 60 -1.53 14.00 4.57
N TRP A 61 -2.14 14.56 3.52
CA TRP A 61 -1.71 14.35 2.13
C TRP A 61 -0.25 14.78 1.90
N ARG A 62 0.27 15.71 2.73
CA ARG A 62 1.68 16.15 2.69
C ARG A 62 2.67 15.08 3.14
N LEU A 63 2.23 14.09 3.93
CA LEU A 63 3.05 12.94 4.33
C LEU A 63 3.46 12.06 3.14
N VAL A 64 2.79 12.22 2.00
CA VAL A 64 3.10 11.52 0.75
C VAL A 64 3.54 12.53 -0.32
N ALA A 65 2.85 13.65 -0.47
CA ALA A 65 3.13 14.62 -1.54
C ALA A 65 4.56 15.17 -1.50
N TYR A 66 5.13 15.38 -0.30
CA TYR A 66 6.48 15.93 -0.15
C TYR A 66 7.54 15.09 -0.88
N GLY A 67 7.34 13.77 -0.97
CA GLY A 67 8.26 12.83 -1.60
C GLY A 67 8.39 13.02 -3.12
N PHE A 68 7.42 13.67 -3.75
CA PHE A 68 7.38 13.88 -5.20
C PHE A 68 7.89 15.26 -5.64
N LEU A 69 8.24 16.12 -4.68
CA LEU A 69 8.72 17.49 -4.90
C LEU A 69 10.23 17.57 -4.64
N HIS A 70 10.95 18.38 -5.42
CA HIS A 70 12.39 18.56 -5.25
C HIS A 70 12.78 20.03 -5.39
N VAL A 71 13.77 20.45 -4.60
CA VAL A 71 14.26 21.84 -4.58
C VAL A 71 14.90 22.25 -5.89
N ASN A 72 15.65 21.36 -6.53
CA ASN A 72 16.38 21.64 -7.77
C ASN A 72 16.61 20.38 -8.59
N PHE A 73 17.02 20.58 -9.84
CA PHE A 73 17.27 19.51 -10.80
C PHE A 73 18.28 18.47 -10.28
N VAL A 74 19.39 18.89 -9.67
CA VAL A 74 20.41 17.97 -9.13
C VAL A 74 19.82 17.09 -8.02
N HIS A 75 19.04 17.69 -7.12
CA HIS A 75 18.36 16.96 -6.04
C HIS A 75 17.38 15.92 -6.61
N LEU A 76 16.62 16.27 -7.65
CA LEU A 76 15.74 15.33 -8.36
C LEU A 76 16.53 14.19 -8.99
N THR A 77 17.57 14.50 -9.77
CA THR A 77 18.38 13.49 -10.49
C THR A 77 19.02 12.50 -9.53
N MET A 78 19.59 12.96 -8.42
CA MET A 78 20.21 12.08 -7.43
C MET A 78 19.20 11.14 -6.78
N ASN A 79 17.99 11.63 -6.46
CA ASN A 79 16.94 10.77 -5.91
C ASN A 79 16.46 9.74 -6.93
N MET A 80 16.30 10.11 -8.21
CA MET A 80 15.90 9.17 -9.25
C MET A 80 16.99 8.13 -9.51
N LEU A 81 18.27 8.51 -9.42
CA LEU A 81 19.39 7.58 -9.50
C LEU A 81 19.35 6.57 -8.33
N CYS A 82 19.18 7.04 -7.10
CA CYS A 82 19.02 6.16 -5.93
C CYS A 82 17.80 5.23 -6.07
N LEU A 83 16.67 5.75 -6.55
CA LEU A 83 15.45 4.98 -6.77
C LEU A 83 15.67 3.89 -7.84
N VAL A 84 16.37 4.19 -8.92
CA VAL A 84 16.71 3.20 -9.96
C VAL A 84 17.70 2.16 -9.42
N LEU A 85 18.80 2.58 -8.81
CA LEU A 85 19.86 1.67 -8.36
C LEU A 85 19.39 0.75 -7.24
N TRP A 86 18.73 1.28 -6.21
CA TRP A 86 18.31 0.49 -5.06
C TRP A 86 16.91 -0.07 -5.23
N GLY A 87 15.99 0.72 -5.81
CA GLY A 87 14.60 0.31 -5.97
C GLY A 87 14.44 -0.87 -6.93
N ALA A 88 15.20 -0.92 -8.03
CA ALA A 88 15.15 -2.06 -8.95
C ALA A 88 15.56 -3.38 -8.29
N HIS A 89 16.57 -3.34 -7.41
CA HIS A 89 17.00 -4.50 -6.63
C HIS A 89 15.89 -4.98 -5.69
N LEU A 90 15.24 -4.06 -4.97
CA LEU A 90 14.18 -4.41 -4.05
C LEU A 90 12.94 -4.91 -4.80
N GLU A 91 12.48 -4.18 -5.82
CA GLU A 91 11.26 -4.51 -6.58
C GLU A 91 11.34 -5.89 -7.21
N ARG A 92 12.47 -6.29 -7.79
CA ARG A 92 12.62 -7.65 -8.34
C ARG A 92 12.50 -8.73 -7.26
N ARG A 93 12.93 -8.44 -6.03
CA ARG A 93 12.98 -9.42 -4.93
C ARG A 93 11.64 -9.58 -4.23
N VAL A 94 10.91 -8.49 -4.03
CA VAL A 94 9.65 -8.50 -3.28
C VAL A 94 8.42 -8.35 -4.18
N GLY A 95 8.60 -8.03 -5.46
CA GLY A 95 7.52 -7.70 -6.39
C GLY A 95 7.00 -6.26 -6.23
N PRO A 96 6.25 -5.76 -7.23
CA PRO A 96 5.83 -4.36 -7.31
C PRO A 96 4.91 -3.94 -6.15
N ALA A 97 4.01 -4.81 -5.70
CA ALA A 97 3.05 -4.48 -4.64
C ALA A 97 3.73 -4.27 -3.28
N TYR A 98 4.55 -5.22 -2.83
CA TYR A 98 5.31 -5.09 -1.58
C TYR A 98 6.34 -3.96 -1.65
N PHE A 99 6.94 -3.74 -2.81
CA PHE A 99 7.83 -2.61 -3.03
C PHE A 99 7.10 -1.27 -2.79
N LEU A 100 5.91 -1.08 -3.37
CA LEU A 100 5.12 0.15 -3.17
C LEU A 100 4.72 0.34 -1.71
N VAL A 101 4.31 -0.73 -1.02
CA VAL A 101 3.98 -0.66 0.41
C VAL A 101 5.19 -0.20 1.22
N ILE A 102 6.35 -0.83 1.02
CA ILE A 102 7.59 -0.47 1.73
C ILE A 102 7.97 0.98 1.42
N TYR A 103 7.93 1.38 0.15
CA TYR A 103 8.29 2.72 -0.30
C TYR A 103 7.38 3.80 0.33
N LEU A 104 6.06 3.60 0.29
CA LEU A 104 5.10 4.55 0.84
C LEU A 104 5.12 4.57 2.37
N CYS A 105 5.29 3.43 3.04
CA CYS A 105 5.49 3.39 4.49
C CYS A 105 6.75 4.17 4.89
N ALA A 106 7.88 3.96 4.20
CA ALA A 106 9.11 4.69 4.46
C ALA A 106 8.95 6.20 4.25
N MET A 107 8.24 6.61 3.21
CA MET A 107 7.91 8.01 2.97
C MET A 107 7.09 8.62 4.13
N VAL A 108 5.99 7.98 4.50
CA VAL A 108 5.08 8.48 5.54
C VAL A 108 5.78 8.53 6.91
N PHE A 109 6.39 7.42 7.34
CA PHE A 109 7.04 7.37 8.66
C PHE A 109 8.32 8.19 8.71
N GLY A 110 9.03 8.34 7.58
CA GLY A 110 10.12 9.31 7.44
C GLY A 110 9.64 10.72 7.73
N ALA A 111 8.58 11.19 7.07
CA ALA A 111 7.99 12.51 7.32
C ALA A 111 7.51 12.69 8.77
N VAL A 112 6.87 11.68 9.36
CA VAL A 112 6.41 11.73 10.76
C VAL A 112 7.58 11.89 11.72
N ILE A 113 8.64 11.09 11.55
CA ILE A 113 9.82 11.13 12.41
C ILE A 113 10.59 12.44 12.23
N GLY A 114 10.79 12.89 10.98
CA GLY A 114 11.40 14.19 10.69
C GLY A 114 10.64 15.35 11.34
N ASN A 115 9.32 15.38 11.19
CA ASN A 115 8.47 16.41 11.79
C ASN A 115 8.51 16.42 13.33
N GLY A 116 8.72 15.25 13.96
CA GLY A 116 8.84 15.15 15.41
C GLY A 116 10.22 15.55 15.96
N ILE A 117 11.24 15.54 15.12
CA ILE A 117 12.63 15.86 15.49
C ILE A 117 12.95 17.34 15.29
N HIS A 118 12.51 17.93 14.18
CA HIS A 118 12.91 19.29 13.80
C HIS A 118 12.08 20.38 14.49
N SER A 119 12.73 21.48 14.84
CA SER A 119 12.07 22.69 15.34
C SER A 119 11.53 23.57 14.21
N THR A 120 10.53 24.40 14.51
CA THR A 120 9.96 25.38 13.57
C THR A 120 10.90 26.58 13.35
N PRO A 121 11.04 27.13 12.13
CA PRO A 121 10.37 26.73 10.88
C PRO A 121 11.02 25.51 10.20
N TYR A 122 10.19 24.65 9.62
CA TYR A 122 10.60 23.38 8.98
C TYR A 122 9.85 23.21 7.67
N LEU A 123 10.57 22.85 6.60
CA LEU A 123 10.02 22.45 5.31
C LEU A 123 10.89 21.35 4.71
N THR A 124 10.31 20.19 4.41
CA THR A 124 10.99 19.07 3.80
C THR A 124 10.30 18.65 2.49
N VAL A 125 11.12 18.27 1.51
CA VAL A 125 10.72 17.71 0.22
C VAL A 125 11.76 16.71 -0.25
N GLY A 126 11.35 15.76 -1.09
CA GLY A 126 12.24 14.84 -1.78
C GLY A 126 11.95 13.38 -1.45
N ALA A 127 12.24 12.51 -2.40
CA ALA A 127 12.00 11.07 -2.30
C ALA A 127 12.98 10.35 -1.35
N SER A 128 13.91 11.07 -0.73
CA SER A 128 15.08 10.50 -0.06
C SER A 128 14.73 9.70 1.20
N GLY A 129 13.68 10.06 1.93
CA GLY A 129 13.15 9.24 3.02
C GLY A 129 12.69 7.86 2.54
N ALA A 130 12.01 7.82 1.40
CA ALA A 130 11.54 6.57 0.80
C ALA A 130 12.70 5.72 0.25
N THR A 131 13.70 6.34 -0.39
CA THR A 131 14.89 5.62 -0.88
C THR A 131 15.80 5.14 0.27
N SER A 132 15.88 5.88 1.38
CA SER A 132 16.48 5.38 2.63
C SER A 132 15.75 4.14 3.14
N GLY A 133 14.41 4.11 3.07
CA GLY A 133 13.62 2.92 3.40
C GLY A 133 13.86 1.73 2.48
N ILE A 134 14.11 1.96 1.19
CA ILE A 134 14.54 0.89 0.28
C ILE A 134 15.84 0.26 0.77
N LEU A 135 16.84 1.06 1.19
CA LEU A 135 18.07 0.54 1.79
C LEU A 135 17.82 -0.26 3.07
N GLY A 136 16.93 0.23 3.95
CA GLY A 136 16.53 -0.48 5.16
C GLY A 136 15.89 -1.84 4.86
N ALA A 137 15.02 -1.91 3.84
CA ALA A 137 14.40 -3.15 3.40
C ALA A 137 15.40 -4.12 2.74
N LEU A 138 16.32 -3.61 1.91
CA LEU A 138 17.40 -4.42 1.35
C LEU A 138 18.28 -5.01 2.46
N LEU A 139 18.60 -4.23 3.49
CA LEU A 139 19.34 -4.72 4.66
C LEU A 139 18.55 -5.81 5.40
N CYS A 140 17.24 -5.62 5.58
CA CYS A 140 16.37 -6.64 6.17
C CYS A 140 16.46 -7.97 5.40
N LEU A 141 16.28 -7.94 4.07
CA LEU A 141 16.36 -9.14 3.24
C LEU A 141 17.76 -9.78 3.29
N TRP A 142 18.82 -8.99 3.38
CA TRP A 142 20.18 -9.50 3.54
C TRP A 142 20.39 -10.20 4.89
N ILE A 143 19.95 -9.59 5.99
CA ILE A 143 19.99 -10.21 7.33
C ILE A 143 19.19 -11.52 7.36
N LEU A 144 18.05 -11.57 6.66
CA LEU A 144 17.21 -12.76 6.53
C LEU A 144 17.78 -13.84 5.58
N GLY A 145 18.93 -13.60 4.94
CA GLY A 145 19.54 -14.52 3.97
C GLY A 145 18.77 -14.64 2.65
N LYS A 146 17.90 -13.67 2.34
CA LYS A 146 17.03 -13.63 1.14
C LYS A 146 17.61 -12.78 0.01
N LEU A 147 18.74 -12.13 0.24
CA LEU A 147 19.41 -11.26 -0.70
C LEU A 147 20.91 -11.57 -0.74
N ASP A 148 21.42 -11.87 -1.94
CA ASP A 148 22.84 -12.16 -2.17
C ASP A 148 23.55 -10.90 -2.68
N LEU A 149 23.71 -9.92 -1.78
CA LEU A 149 24.54 -8.74 -2.00
C LEU A 149 25.74 -8.78 -1.05
N ARG A 150 26.88 -8.30 -1.54
CA ARG A 150 28.10 -8.20 -0.74
C ARG A 150 27.93 -7.20 0.39
N PHE A 151 28.59 -7.44 1.53
CA PHE A 151 28.60 -6.50 2.64
C PHE A 151 29.06 -5.09 2.24
N ASP A 152 30.05 -5.00 1.34
CA ASP A 152 30.57 -3.73 0.82
C ASP A 152 29.47 -2.83 0.22
N PHE A 153 28.44 -3.43 -0.40
CA PHE A 153 27.29 -2.68 -0.90
C PHE A 153 26.59 -1.92 0.24
N PHE A 154 26.34 -2.59 1.36
CA PHE A 154 25.67 -1.98 2.51
C PHE A 154 26.58 -0.96 3.18
N ALA A 155 27.85 -1.30 3.41
CA ALA A 155 28.81 -0.38 4.02
C ALA A 155 28.91 0.94 3.24
N ILE A 156 29.00 0.87 1.90
CA ILE A 156 29.09 2.04 1.03
C ILE A 156 27.75 2.81 1.01
N ASN A 157 26.64 2.14 0.69
CA ASN A 157 25.38 2.87 0.45
C ASN A 157 24.74 3.41 1.74
N ILE A 158 24.83 2.67 2.85
CA ILE A 158 24.38 3.17 4.17
C ILE A 158 25.33 4.26 4.66
N GLY A 159 26.65 4.07 4.49
CA GLY A 159 27.65 5.09 4.83
C GLY A 159 27.42 6.40 4.08
N LEU A 160 27.18 6.34 2.77
CA LEU A 160 26.82 7.50 1.95
C LEU A 160 25.49 8.12 2.39
N ASN A 161 24.47 7.30 2.66
CA ASN A 161 23.16 7.80 3.13
C ASN A 161 23.31 8.64 4.42
N ILE A 162 24.07 8.12 5.38
CA ILE A 162 24.37 8.82 6.65
C ILE A 162 25.24 10.05 6.40
N ALA A 163 26.30 9.93 5.61
CA ALA A 163 27.23 11.02 5.34
C ALA A 163 26.53 12.21 4.66
N PHE A 164 25.65 11.96 3.68
CA PHE A 164 24.86 13.02 3.06
C PHE A 164 23.83 13.60 4.02
N ALA A 165 23.11 12.75 4.77
CA ALA A 165 22.10 13.19 5.73
C ALA A 165 22.67 14.10 6.82
N LEU A 166 23.84 13.76 7.37
CA LEU A 166 24.46 14.51 8.47
C LEU A 166 25.41 15.62 7.98
N GLY A 167 26.02 15.45 6.80
CA GLY A 167 27.02 16.39 6.26
C GLY A 167 26.44 17.61 5.55
N ASN A 168 25.14 17.62 5.26
CA ASN A 168 24.47 18.74 4.59
C ASN A 168 23.19 19.13 5.35
N SER A 169 23.20 20.32 5.96
CA SER A 169 22.06 20.84 6.73
C SER A 169 20.78 21.08 5.91
N ARG A 170 20.87 21.03 4.57
CA ARG A 170 19.71 21.08 3.67
C ARG A 170 19.09 19.70 3.42
N ILE A 171 19.70 18.62 3.93
CA ILE A 171 19.17 17.27 3.86
C ILE A 171 18.56 16.92 5.22
N ASP A 172 17.34 16.40 5.17
CA ASP A 172 16.59 16.08 6.37
C ASP A 172 17.02 14.72 6.93
N TRP A 173 17.97 14.74 7.87
CA TRP A 173 18.48 13.52 8.49
C TRP A 173 17.41 12.74 9.26
N GLY A 174 16.41 13.42 9.84
CA GLY A 174 15.31 12.81 10.58
C GLY A 174 14.40 11.99 9.66
N VAL A 175 14.10 12.54 8.47
CA VAL A 175 13.37 11.82 7.41
C VAL A 175 14.15 10.62 6.89
N HIS A 176 15.47 10.74 6.73
CA HIS A 176 16.31 9.62 6.30
C HIS A 176 16.32 8.48 7.33
N LEU A 177 16.54 8.82 8.60
CA LEU A 177 16.54 7.85 9.70
C LEU A 177 15.18 7.15 9.83
N GLY A 178 14.10 7.94 9.84
CA GLY A 178 12.76 7.42 9.95
C GLY A 178 12.36 6.54 8.77
N GLY A 179 12.71 6.95 7.56
CA GLY A 179 12.49 6.17 6.35
C GLY A 179 13.25 4.85 6.36
N PHE A 180 14.54 4.86 6.71
CA PHE A 180 15.36 3.65 6.83
C PHE A 180 14.77 2.65 7.84
N ALA A 181 14.45 3.11 9.04
CA ALA A 181 13.86 2.27 10.09
C ALA A 181 12.50 1.70 9.65
N ALA A 182 11.63 2.54 9.08
CA ALA A 182 10.32 2.11 8.60
C ALA A 182 10.41 1.09 7.47
N GLY A 183 11.33 1.26 6.52
CA GLY A 183 11.54 0.29 5.44
C GLY A 183 12.03 -1.07 5.94
N LEU A 184 12.97 -1.07 6.89
CA LEU A 184 13.46 -2.29 7.55
C LEU A 184 12.32 -3.02 8.28
N ILE A 185 11.54 -2.29 9.09
CA ILE A 185 10.43 -2.86 9.86
C ILE A 185 9.31 -3.35 8.93
N ALA A 186 8.92 -2.55 7.94
CA ALA A 186 7.87 -2.93 6.99
C ALA A 186 8.25 -4.21 6.22
N CYS A 187 9.51 -4.32 5.78
CA CYS A 187 9.99 -5.53 5.13
C CYS A 187 9.94 -6.75 6.07
N ALA A 188 10.40 -6.62 7.31
CA ALA A 188 10.35 -7.70 8.29
C ALA A 188 8.92 -8.15 8.62
N VAL A 189 7.99 -7.20 8.76
CA VAL A 189 6.57 -7.46 9.01
C VAL A 189 5.93 -8.17 7.82
N LEU A 190 6.18 -7.72 6.59
CA LEU A 190 5.69 -8.39 5.38
C LEU A 190 6.24 -9.81 5.26
N ASP A 191 7.51 -10.03 5.59
CA ASP A 191 8.13 -11.35 5.62
C ASP A 191 7.45 -12.29 6.62
N LEU A 192 7.16 -11.77 7.82
CA LEU A 192 6.45 -12.48 8.87
C LEU A 192 5.02 -12.83 8.45
N ILE A 193 4.31 -11.88 7.83
CA ILE A 193 2.96 -12.08 7.30
C ILE A 193 2.97 -13.17 6.23
N GLU A 194 3.93 -13.16 5.29
CA GLU A 194 4.00 -14.18 4.24
C GLU A 194 4.25 -15.58 4.84
N LYS A 195 5.17 -15.69 5.81
CA LYS A 195 5.41 -16.94 6.55
C LYS A 195 4.16 -17.40 7.31
N ALA A 196 3.46 -16.48 7.95
CA ALA A 196 2.23 -16.76 8.68
C ALA A 196 1.11 -17.17 7.72
N ASN A 197 0.98 -16.52 6.55
CA ASN A 197 -0.03 -16.84 5.53
C ASN A 197 0.10 -18.28 5.04
N VAL A 198 1.32 -18.79 4.86
CA VAL A 198 1.56 -20.21 4.50
C VAL A 198 0.95 -21.17 5.53
N TRP A 199 0.86 -20.77 6.81
CA TRP A 199 0.30 -21.57 7.89
C TRP A 199 -1.19 -21.28 8.16
N VAL A 200 -1.59 -20.01 8.13
CA VAL A 200 -2.92 -19.50 8.53
C VAL A 200 -3.92 -19.56 7.37
N LEU A 201 -3.44 -19.30 6.14
CA LEU A 201 -4.22 -19.24 4.91
C LEU A 201 -3.84 -20.40 3.98
N ARG A 202 -3.90 -21.65 4.46
CA ARG A 202 -3.96 -22.86 3.62
C ARG A 202 -5.31 -22.93 2.89
N CYS A 203 -5.69 -21.85 2.23
CA CYS A 203 -6.89 -21.76 1.43
C CYS A 203 -6.58 -22.35 0.06
N LYS A 204 -7.48 -23.16 -0.50
CA LYS A 204 -7.39 -23.56 -1.91
C LYS A 204 -7.42 -22.35 -2.87
N PHE A 205 -7.86 -21.18 -2.38
CA PHE A 205 -8.07 -19.95 -3.16
C PHE A 205 -7.47 -18.72 -2.47
N PRO A 206 -6.13 -18.59 -2.43
CA PRO A 206 -5.44 -17.50 -1.73
C PRO A 206 -5.76 -16.11 -2.31
N GLU A 207 -6.01 -16.01 -3.62
CA GLU A 207 -6.34 -14.74 -4.27
C GLU A 207 -7.72 -14.21 -3.87
N ALA A 208 -8.70 -15.08 -3.65
CA ALA A 208 -10.01 -14.67 -3.15
C ALA A 208 -9.89 -14.06 -1.74
N VAL A 209 -9.09 -14.64 -0.86
CA VAL A 209 -8.87 -14.11 0.49
C VAL A 209 -8.20 -12.73 0.45
N LYS A 210 -7.20 -12.54 -0.42
CA LYS A 210 -6.54 -11.25 -0.60
C LYS A 210 -7.50 -10.16 -1.08
N VAL A 211 -8.36 -10.46 -2.05
CA VAL A 211 -9.38 -9.52 -2.56
C VAL A 211 -10.36 -9.12 -1.46
N ASN A 212 -10.81 -10.08 -0.66
CA ASN A 212 -11.75 -9.83 0.45
C ASN A 212 -11.13 -9.01 1.59
N LEU A 213 -9.89 -9.32 1.98
CA LEU A 213 -9.16 -8.54 2.98
C LEU A 213 -8.88 -7.11 2.49
N THR A 214 -8.62 -6.95 1.19
CA THR A 214 -8.43 -5.63 0.58
C THR A 214 -9.73 -4.82 0.60
N LEU A 215 -10.84 -5.43 0.18
CA LEU A 215 -12.18 -4.81 0.24
C LEU A 215 -12.55 -4.41 1.67
N LEU A 216 -12.30 -5.29 2.65
CA LEU A 216 -12.51 -4.99 4.07
C LEU A 216 -11.64 -3.82 4.54
N GLY A 217 -10.35 -3.80 4.16
CA GLY A 217 -9.45 -2.70 4.47
C GLY A 217 -9.93 -1.37 3.89
N CYS A 218 -10.41 -1.36 2.64
CA CYS A 218 -11.00 -0.18 2.01
C CYS A 218 -12.27 0.29 2.75
N VAL A 219 -13.16 -0.63 3.14
CA VAL A 219 -14.37 -0.32 3.92
C VAL A 219 -14.02 0.29 5.28
N VAL A 220 -13.06 -0.29 6.00
CA VAL A 220 -12.61 0.23 7.31
C VAL A 220 -11.96 1.60 7.16
N ALA A 221 -11.12 1.80 6.15
CA ALA A 221 -10.49 3.09 5.88
C ALA A 221 -11.52 4.17 5.53
N LEU A 222 -12.51 3.83 4.70
CA LEU A 222 -13.62 4.72 4.33
C LEU A 222 -14.49 5.06 5.55
N TRP A 223 -14.78 4.09 6.41
CA TRP A 223 -15.51 4.30 7.66
C TRP A 223 -14.74 5.19 8.64
N ALA A 224 -13.43 4.98 8.77
CA ALA A 224 -12.56 5.85 9.58
C ALA A 224 -12.50 7.29 9.02
N TRP A 225 -12.59 7.43 7.70
CA TRP A 225 -12.57 8.72 7.00
C TRP A 225 -13.89 9.50 7.09
N SER A 226 -15.06 8.85 7.20
CA SER A 226 -16.38 9.49 7.07
C SER A 226 -16.86 10.34 8.26
N GLY A 227 -16.03 10.59 9.27
CA GLY A 227 -16.32 11.56 10.34
C GLY A 227 -17.36 11.11 11.39
N GLN A 228 -18.10 10.01 11.21
CA GLN A 228 -18.92 9.41 12.28
C GLN A 228 -18.08 8.96 13.49
N ALA A 229 -16.78 8.72 13.29
CA ALA A 229 -15.81 8.50 14.36
C ALA A 229 -15.70 9.67 15.36
N GLN A 230 -16.00 10.92 14.97
CA GLN A 230 -15.94 12.08 15.87
C GLN A 230 -17.22 12.26 16.73
N ALA A 231 -18.40 11.87 16.23
CA ALA A 231 -19.63 11.85 17.03
C ALA A 231 -19.59 10.76 18.12
N ILE A 232 -18.86 9.69 17.83
CA ILE A 232 -18.52 8.60 18.75
C ILE A 232 -17.44 9.05 19.76
N ALA A 233 -16.40 9.77 19.31
CA ALA A 233 -15.36 10.34 20.17
C ALA A 233 -15.89 11.38 21.18
N ALA A 234 -17.12 11.87 20.98
CA ALA A 234 -17.84 12.72 21.94
C ALA A 234 -18.46 11.94 23.13
N GLY A 235 -18.18 10.64 23.30
CA GLY A 235 -18.51 9.87 24.50
C GLY A 235 -19.30 8.57 24.29
N GLY A 236 -19.55 8.15 23.05
CA GLY A 236 -20.13 6.85 22.75
C GLY A 236 -19.06 5.77 22.55
N SER A 237 -19.29 4.54 23.00
CA SER A 237 -18.36 3.41 22.86
C SER A 237 -18.24 2.90 21.40
N GLY A 238 -18.01 3.77 20.43
CA GLY A 238 -18.10 3.43 19.01
C GLY A 238 -16.89 2.71 18.42
N TRP A 239 -15.83 2.48 19.22
CA TRP A 239 -14.82 1.46 18.89
C TRP A 239 -15.38 0.03 19.04
N VAL A 240 -16.41 -0.18 19.88
CA VAL A 240 -17.04 -1.49 20.09
C VAL A 240 -17.78 -1.95 18.82
N PRO A 241 -18.68 -1.16 18.18
CA PRO A 241 -19.26 -1.48 16.89
C PRO A 241 -18.22 -1.73 15.78
N ALA A 242 -17.13 -0.94 15.74
CA ALA A 242 -16.07 -1.12 14.74
C ALA A 242 -15.31 -2.44 14.94
N LEU A 243 -14.95 -2.73 16.19
CA LEU A 243 -14.31 -3.99 16.56
C LEU A 243 -15.24 -5.17 16.33
N VAL A 244 -16.52 -5.06 16.67
CA VAL A 244 -17.54 -6.09 16.41
C VAL A 244 -17.72 -6.29 14.91
N ALA A 245 -17.74 -5.23 14.10
CA ALA A 245 -17.83 -5.33 12.64
C ALA A 245 -16.60 -6.01 12.05
N VAL A 246 -15.39 -5.61 12.45
CA VAL A 246 -14.14 -6.25 12.02
C VAL A 246 -14.09 -7.71 12.44
N VAL A 247 -14.44 -8.03 13.69
CA VAL A 247 -14.48 -9.40 14.21
C VAL A 247 -15.54 -10.24 13.49
N ALA A 248 -16.74 -9.71 13.26
CA ALA A 248 -17.78 -10.38 12.49
C ALA A 248 -17.35 -10.62 11.05
N TYR A 249 -16.67 -9.66 10.42
CA TYR A 249 -16.18 -9.81 9.05
C TYR A 249 -15.03 -10.83 8.97
N CYS A 250 -14.08 -10.79 9.90
CA CYS A 250 -13.02 -11.80 10.03
C CYS A 250 -13.61 -13.19 10.31
N ALA A 251 -14.66 -13.29 11.13
CA ALA A 251 -15.38 -14.52 11.38
C ALA A 251 -16.08 -15.01 10.11
N VAL A 252 -16.76 -14.15 9.36
CA VAL A 252 -17.38 -14.48 8.06
C VAL A 252 -16.32 -14.99 7.09
N VAL A 253 -15.20 -14.28 6.92
CA VAL A 253 -14.07 -14.71 6.07
C VAL A 253 -13.53 -16.06 6.52
N LYS A 254 -13.38 -16.30 7.83
CA LYS A 254 -12.88 -17.58 8.36
C LYS A 254 -13.89 -18.72 8.23
N THR A 255 -15.18 -18.42 8.34
CA THR A 255 -16.27 -19.39 8.14
C THR A 255 -16.39 -19.74 6.66
N ILE A 256 -16.14 -18.77 5.77
CA ILE A 256 -16.05 -18.97 4.31
C ILE A 256 -14.82 -19.77 3.94
N ASP A 257 -13.65 -19.50 4.53
CA ASP A 257 -12.44 -20.31 4.39
C ASP A 257 -12.69 -21.78 4.81
N LEU A 258 -13.36 -21.97 5.95
CA LEU A 258 -13.78 -23.29 6.42
C LEU A 258 -14.82 -23.95 5.51
N ALA A 259 -15.75 -23.18 4.92
CA ALA A 259 -16.74 -23.69 3.98
C ALA A 259 -16.15 -24.03 2.59
N LEU A 260 -15.17 -23.25 2.11
CA LEU A 260 -14.41 -23.51 0.87
C LEU A 260 -13.46 -24.72 0.99
N SER A 261 -13.14 -25.14 2.21
CA SER A 261 -12.47 -26.42 2.50
C SER A 261 -13.39 -27.63 2.27
N VAL A 262 -14.71 -27.44 2.23
CA VAL A 262 -15.69 -28.51 1.98
C VAL A 262 -15.80 -28.79 0.49
N LYS A 263 -15.62 -30.06 0.11
CA LYS A 263 -15.42 -30.54 -1.28
C LYS A 263 -16.60 -30.33 -2.25
N LYS A 264 -17.70 -29.68 -1.86
CA LYS A 264 -18.89 -29.51 -2.71
C LYS A 264 -19.43 -28.09 -2.58
N GLY A 265 -19.54 -27.37 -3.70
CA GLY A 265 -20.27 -26.09 -3.77
C GLY A 265 -19.44 -24.84 -4.10
N LEU A 266 -18.25 -24.96 -4.69
CA LEU A 266 -17.36 -23.81 -4.95
C LEU A 266 -18.06 -22.65 -5.68
N ALA A 267 -18.80 -22.92 -6.76
CA ALA A 267 -19.50 -21.88 -7.52
C ALA A 267 -20.59 -21.18 -6.66
N ILE A 268 -21.30 -21.93 -5.83
CA ILE A 268 -22.32 -21.40 -4.90
C ILE A 268 -21.65 -20.53 -3.85
N VAL A 269 -20.52 -20.96 -3.29
CA VAL A 269 -19.80 -20.19 -2.27
C VAL A 269 -19.20 -18.91 -2.85
N VAL A 270 -18.66 -18.96 -4.08
CA VAL A 270 -18.14 -17.75 -4.77
C VAL A 270 -19.26 -16.78 -5.13
N ALA A 271 -20.44 -17.29 -5.52
CA ALA A 271 -21.61 -16.44 -5.75
C ALA A 271 -22.14 -15.80 -4.45
N ILE A 272 -22.23 -16.56 -3.35
CA ILE A 272 -22.58 -16.05 -2.02
C ILE A 272 -21.56 -14.98 -1.59
N LEU A 273 -20.28 -15.24 -1.81
CA LEU A 273 -19.19 -14.31 -1.47
C LEU A 273 -19.26 -13.00 -2.27
N ALA A 274 -19.51 -13.08 -3.58
CA ALA A 274 -19.73 -11.90 -4.41
C ALA A 274 -20.94 -11.09 -3.91
N GLY A 275 -22.01 -11.77 -3.47
CA GLY A 275 -23.18 -11.15 -2.85
C GLY A 275 -22.86 -10.46 -1.51
N VAL A 276 -22.09 -11.11 -0.62
CA VAL A 276 -21.68 -10.52 0.66
C VAL A 276 -20.79 -9.29 0.45
N ASN A 277 -19.85 -9.34 -0.49
CA ASN A 277 -19.00 -8.20 -0.84
C ASN A 277 -19.81 -7.04 -1.43
N ALA A 278 -20.77 -7.33 -2.31
CA ALA A 278 -21.68 -6.32 -2.85
C ALA A 278 -22.48 -5.64 -1.71
N ALA A 279 -23.04 -6.44 -0.81
CA ALA A 279 -23.79 -5.94 0.33
C ALA A 279 -22.92 -5.06 1.25
N ALA A 280 -21.68 -5.47 1.53
CA ALA A 280 -20.76 -4.71 2.36
C ALA A 280 -20.36 -3.36 1.73
N VAL A 281 -20.03 -3.34 0.44
CA VAL A 281 -19.73 -2.10 -0.30
C VAL A 281 -20.95 -1.17 -0.32
N MET A 282 -22.15 -1.73 -0.53
CA MET A 282 -23.40 -0.96 -0.55
C MET A 282 -23.72 -0.35 0.83
N LEU A 283 -23.61 -1.13 1.90
CA LEU A 283 -23.84 -0.65 3.27
C LEU A 283 -22.82 0.42 3.69
N SER A 284 -21.56 0.24 3.30
CA SER A 284 -20.48 1.20 3.59
C SER A 284 -20.66 2.51 2.84
N GLY A 285 -21.04 2.45 1.56
CA GLY A 285 -21.35 3.64 0.77
C GLY A 285 -22.57 4.39 1.30
N TRP A 286 -23.60 3.67 1.76
CA TRP A 286 -24.78 4.28 2.40
C TRP A 286 -24.44 4.95 3.75
N ALA A 287 -23.57 4.34 4.57
CA ALA A 287 -23.06 4.94 5.80
C ALA A 287 -22.21 6.20 5.53
N LEU A 288 -21.39 6.20 4.47
CA LEU A 288 -20.61 7.37 4.06
C LEU A 288 -21.52 8.54 3.65
N ALA A 289 -22.54 8.23 2.87
CA ALA A 289 -23.49 9.18 2.35
C ALA A 289 -24.36 9.85 3.40
N SER A 290 -24.83 9.08 4.38
CA SER A 290 -25.56 9.59 5.55
C SER A 290 -24.68 10.45 6.47
N SER A 291 -23.36 10.44 6.25
CA SER A 291 -22.38 11.28 6.95
C SER A 291 -21.93 12.51 6.15
N CYS A 292 -22.41 12.70 4.91
CA CYS A 292 -22.17 13.92 4.13
C CYS A 292 -22.88 15.12 4.80
N SER A 293 -22.21 15.81 5.73
CA SER A 293 -22.60 17.18 6.11
C SER A 293 -21.72 18.19 5.34
N PRO A 294 -22.24 19.35 4.93
CA PRO A 294 -21.45 20.40 4.31
C PRO A 294 -20.59 21.09 5.38
N ARG A 295 -19.49 20.43 5.79
CA ARG A 295 -18.59 20.94 6.83
C ARG A 295 -17.16 21.21 6.36
N TRP A 296 -16.82 20.95 5.10
CA TRP A 296 -15.50 21.30 4.61
C TRP A 296 -15.41 22.78 4.24
N PRO A 297 -14.46 23.55 4.82
CA PRO A 297 -14.26 24.94 4.45
C PRO A 297 -13.91 25.01 2.96
N THR A 298 -14.60 25.89 2.26
CA THR A 298 -14.41 26.22 0.85
C THR A 298 -12.96 26.60 0.55
N GLY A 299 -12.15 25.63 0.16
CA GLY A 299 -10.85 25.82 -0.46
C GLY A 299 -10.76 24.78 -1.55
N SER A 300 -10.94 25.20 -2.81
CA SER A 300 -11.07 24.34 -3.98
C SER A 300 -9.90 23.36 -4.18
N VAL A 301 -9.99 22.16 -3.59
CA VAL A 301 -9.11 21.03 -3.92
C VAL A 301 -9.84 20.13 -4.93
N PRO A 302 -9.16 19.53 -5.92
CA PRO A 302 -9.80 18.62 -6.89
C PRO A 302 -10.59 17.46 -6.28
N LEU A 303 -10.22 17.04 -5.06
CA LEU A 303 -10.91 15.98 -4.31
C LEU A 303 -12.30 16.40 -3.82
N ASP A 304 -12.51 17.70 -3.55
CA ASP A 304 -13.80 18.24 -3.10
C ASP A 304 -14.85 18.17 -4.20
N ASN A 305 -14.43 18.34 -5.47
CA ASN A 305 -15.31 18.15 -6.63
C ASN A 305 -15.74 16.69 -6.81
N LEU A 306 -14.87 15.74 -6.46
CA LEU A 306 -15.20 14.31 -6.49
C LEU A 306 -16.26 14.00 -5.42
N LEU A 307 -16.04 14.44 -4.17
CA LEU A 307 -16.98 14.21 -3.07
C LEU A 307 -18.32 14.94 -3.27
N ALA A 308 -18.31 16.15 -3.83
CA ALA A 308 -19.52 16.89 -4.22
C ALA A 308 -20.33 16.18 -5.32
N THR A 309 -19.68 15.37 -6.16
CA THR A 309 -20.36 14.51 -7.16
C THR A 309 -20.98 13.27 -6.51
N PHE A 310 -20.45 12.80 -5.37
CA PHE A 310 -20.92 11.59 -4.67
C PHE A 310 -22.15 11.82 -3.76
N CYS A 311 -22.20 12.93 -3.03
CA CYS A 311 -23.27 13.19 -2.04
C CYS A 311 -24.71 13.36 -2.62
N PRO A 312 -24.95 13.78 -3.88
CA PRO A 312 -26.32 13.93 -4.42
C PRO A 312 -27.04 12.61 -4.72
N SER A 313 -26.32 11.53 -5.05
CA SER A 313 -26.91 10.24 -5.43
C SER A 313 -26.18 9.04 -4.82
N PRO A 314 -26.09 8.97 -3.50
CA PRO A 314 -25.23 8.02 -2.82
C PRO A 314 -25.61 6.56 -3.06
N VAL A 315 -26.91 6.26 -3.09
CA VAL A 315 -27.45 4.92 -3.35
C VAL A 315 -27.04 4.42 -4.74
N VAL A 316 -27.06 5.30 -5.75
CA VAL A 316 -26.69 4.97 -7.12
C VAL A 316 -25.20 4.66 -7.20
N ILE A 317 -24.36 5.48 -6.57
CA ILE A 317 -22.91 5.35 -6.67
C ILE A 317 -22.40 4.17 -5.82
N SER A 318 -22.95 3.96 -4.61
CA SER A 318 -22.66 2.78 -3.81
C SER A 318 -23.15 1.50 -4.48
N GLY A 319 -24.29 1.56 -5.18
CA GLY A 319 -24.81 0.46 -5.98
C GLY A 319 -23.89 0.10 -7.15
N LEU A 320 -23.42 1.09 -7.91
CA LEU A 320 -22.46 0.89 -8.99
C LEU A 320 -21.11 0.36 -8.49
N ALA A 321 -20.61 0.87 -7.37
CA ALA A 321 -19.39 0.36 -6.73
C ALA A 321 -19.55 -1.07 -6.22
N ALA A 322 -20.72 -1.43 -5.65
CA ALA A 322 -21.04 -2.78 -5.21
C ALA A 322 -21.13 -3.76 -6.38
N ILE A 323 -21.78 -3.37 -7.48
CA ILE A 323 -21.83 -4.15 -8.72
C ILE A 323 -20.42 -4.33 -9.29
N GLY A 324 -19.61 -3.27 -9.32
CA GLY A 324 -18.22 -3.32 -9.76
C GLY A 324 -17.36 -4.26 -8.91
N ALA A 325 -17.47 -4.19 -7.59
CA ALA A 325 -16.76 -5.08 -6.67
C ALA A 325 -17.19 -6.55 -6.84
N ALA A 326 -18.50 -6.80 -7.01
CA ALA A 326 -19.03 -8.14 -7.27
C ALA A 326 -18.54 -8.69 -8.63
N ALA A 327 -18.63 -7.88 -9.69
CA ALA A 327 -18.17 -8.24 -11.02
C ALA A 327 -16.66 -8.50 -11.05
N LEU A 328 -15.86 -7.66 -10.37
CA LEU A 328 -14.43 -7.85 -10.24
C LEU A 328 -14.08 -9.11 -9.45
N THR A 329 -14.80 -9.39 -8.36
CA THR A 329 -14.63 -10.63 -7.58
C THR A 329 -14.93 -11.86 -8.43
N LEU A 330 -16.05 -11.85 -9.16
CA LEU A 330 -16.44 -12.93 -10.06
C LEU A 330 -15.45 -13.10 -11.23
N TRP A 331 -14.92 -12.00 -11.76
CA TRP A 331 -13.94 -12.02 -12.86
C TRP A 331 -12.58 -12.55 -12.39
N LEU A 332 -12.07 -12.06 -11.27
CA LEU A 332 -10.80 -12.53 -10.69
C LEU A 332 -10.88 -14.00 -10.27
N CYS A 333 -12.04 -14.46 -9.81
CA CYS A 333 -12.29 -15.87 -9.47
C CYS A 333 -12.79 -16.70 -10.66
N SER A 334 -12.91 -16.15 -11.87
CA SER A 334 -13.56 -16.84 -13.00
C SER A 334 -12.85 -18.13 -13.41
N LYS A 335 -11.51 -18.16 -13.34
CA LYS A 335 -10.71 -19.36 -13.65
C LYS A 335 -10.88 -20.43 -12.59
N GLU A 336 -10.96 -20.04 -11.33
CA GLU A 336 -11.18 -20.91 -10.17
C GLU A 336 -12.61 -21.47 -10.17
N ILE A 337 -13.60 -20.64 -10.54
CA ILE A 337 -14.99 -21.04 -10.77
C ILE A 337 -15.06 -22.07 -11.91
N SER A 338 -14.43 -21.80 -13.06
CA SER A 338 -14.39 -22.73 -14.20
C SER A 338 -13.78 -24.07 -13.81
N ARG A 339 -12.62 -24.03 -13.13
CA ARG A 339 -11.95 -25.25 -12.62
C ARG A 339 -12.82 -26.02 -11.63
N GLY A 340 -13.53 -25.35 -10.72
CA GLY A 340 -14.42 -26.01 -9.77
C GLY A 340 -15.71 -26.56 -10.38
N ILE A 341 -16.17 -25.99 -11.49
CA ILE A 341 -17.30 -26.51 -12.29
C ILE A 341 -16.86 -27.73 -13.11
N GLU A 342 -15.65 -27.70 -13.68
CA GLU A 342 -15.05 -28.82 -14.41
C GLU A 342 -14.69 -30.00 -13.47
N ASP A 343 -14.26 -29.72 -12.24
CA ASP A 343 -13.90 -30.72 -11.22
C ASP A 343 -15.08 -31.55 -10.68
N VAL A 344 -16.33 -31.20 -11.04
CA VAL A 344 -17.50 -32.04 -10.72
C VAL A 344 -17.52 -33.32 -11.58
N GLY A 345 -16.69 -33.41 -12.63
CA GLY A 345 -16.60 -34.56 -13.54
C GLY A 345 -15.37 -35.46 -13.39
N PHE A 346 -14.37 -35.15 -12.55
CA PHE A 346 -13.07 -35.85 -12.56
C PHE A 346 -12.67 -36.48 -11.21
N VAL A 347 -13.65 -36.92 -10.42
CA VAL A 347 -13.40 -37.66 -9.17
C VAL A 347 -13.11 -39.16 -9.45
N GLY A 348 -13.40 -39.67 -10.65
CA GLY A 348 -13.20 -41.08 -10.99
C GLY A 348 -11.77 -41.49 -11.38
N THR A 349 -10.93 -40.55 -11.80
CA THR A 349 -9.63 -40.82 -12.45
C THR A 349 -8.45 -40.52 -11.53
N SER A 350 -8.51 -39.45 -10.73
CA SER A 350 -7.49 -39.16 -9.71
C SER A 350 -7.49 -40.20 -8.57
N LEU A 351 -8.67 -40.66 -8.14
CA LEU A 351 -8.78 -41.74 -7.15
C LEU A 351 -8.33 -43.10 -7.72
N ARG A 352 -8.50 -43.37 -9.02
CA ARG A 352 -7.96 -44.59 -9.66
C ARG A 352 -6.43 -44.55 -9.77
N ALA A 353 -5.86 -43.40 -10.12
CA ALA A 353 -4.41 -43.20 -10.23
C ALA A 353 -3.69 -43.25 -8.87
N GLU A 354 -4.37 -42.87 -7.78
CA GLU A 354 -3.82 -42.98 -6.43
C GLU A 354 -4.05 -44.36 -5.80
N ARG A 355 -5.15 -45.05 -6.15
CA ARG A 355 -5.42 -46.42 -5.72
C ARG A 355 -4.51 -47.46 -6.41
N SER A 356 -4.18 -47.26 -7.70
CA SER A 356 -3.16 -48.06 -8.40
C SER A 356 -1.77 -47.86 -7.78
N ARG A 357 -1.39 -46.60 -7.46
CA ARG A 357 -0.11 -46.31 -6.79
C ARG A 357 0.03 -46.90 -5.38
N ARG A 358 -1.07 -47.05 -4.63
CA ARG A 358 -1.04 -47.64 -3.27
C ARG A 358 -1.16 -49.17 -3.26
N HIS A 359 -1.69 -49.78 -4.32
CA HIS A 359 -1.90 -51.23 -4.39
C HIS A 359 -1.03 -51.96 -5.43
N GLY A 360 -0.11 -51.26 -6.11
CA GLY A 360 0.91 -51.90 -6.94
C GLY A 360 0.35 -52.76 -8.08
N LEU A 361 -0.72 -52.28 -8.72
CA LEU A 361 -1.21 -52.81 -10.00
C LEU A 361 -0.89 -51.82 -11.13
#